data_AF-A0AAI9R895-F1
#
_entry.id   AF-A0AAI9R895-F1
#
_cell.length_a   1.000
_cell.length_b   1.000
_cell.length_c   1.000
_cell.angle_alpha   90.00
_cell.angle_beta   90.00
_cell.angle_gamma   90.00
#
_symmetry.space_group_name_H-M   'P 1'
#
loop_
_entity.id
_entity.type
_entity.pdbx_description
1 polymer ?
#
loop_
_entity_poly.entity_id
_entity_poly.type
_entity_poly.pdbx_seq_one_letter_code
_entity_poly.pdbx_strand_id
1 'polypeptide(L)'
;MQWSRVQVEMLGPSAHTTDPLDLTTSGLDVGAEQMHEEFLADLPHLDEVRSEHTRVISDVSEPIETAKSLARDVQPLDEMLAELGGSLSTDRISIPLPSAIPGDLVVERLASKQGEIVRLIAPERFGGIMRQFALPKDRALTRAVWAEGELRLEII
;
A
#
# COMPACT_ATOMS: atom_id res chain seq x y z
N MET A 1 18.74 -1.25 2.15
CA MET A 1 18.05 -2.02 1.08
C MET A 1 16.92 -1.16 0.58
N GLN A 2 16.85 -0.86 -0.71
CA GLN A 2 15.90 0.08 -1.30
C GLN A 2 15.14 -0.61 -2.43
N TRP A 3 13.82 -0.44 -2.45
CA TRP A 3 12.97 -0.92 -3.54
C TRP A 3 13.28 -0.11 -4.80
N SER A 4 13.47 -0.80 -5.93
CA SER A 4 13.60 -0.19 -7.25
C SER A 4 12.32 -0.43 -8.03
N ARG A 5 11.64 0.65 -8.43
CA ARG A 5 10.42 0.54 -9.24
C ARG A 5 10.78 0.01 -10.63
N VAL A 6 10.10 -1.04 -11.08
CA VAL A 6 10.12 -1.45 -12.49
C VAL A 6 9.06 -0.62 -13.19
N GLN A 7 9.46 0.03 -14.28
CA GLN A 7 8.58 0.95 -14.98
C GLN A 7 7.52 0.15 -15.75
N VAL A 8 6.30 0.11 -15.23
CA VAL A 8 5.13 -0.30 -15.99
C VAL A 8 4.86 0.82 -17.00
N GLU A 9 5.06 0.53 -18.29
CA GLU A 9 4.96 1.52 -19.37
C GLU A 9 3.51 1.93 -19.61
N MET A 10 3.09 3.04 -18.97
CA MET A 10 1.76 3.64 -19.11
C MET A 10 1.87 5.11 -19.60
N LEU A 11 1.00 5.52 -20.53
CA LEU A 11 1.00 6.89 -21.08
C LEU A 11 0.09 7.83 -20.28
N GLY A 12 0.65 8.81 -19.56
CA GLY A 12 -0.09 9.97 -19.01
C GLY A 12 0.59 10.64 -17.80
N PRO A 13 0.57 11.99 -17.68
CA PRO A 13 1.27 12.71 -16.60
C PRO A 13 0.38 13.11 -15.40
N SER A 14 1.01 13.36 -14.25
CA SER A 14 0.38 13.74 -12.97
C SER A 14 0.84 15.11 -12.44
N ALA A 15 0.07 15.69 -11.50
CA ALA A 15 0.41 16.81 -10.61
C ALA A 15 -0.79 17.08 -9.65
N HIS A 16 -0.70 17.73 -8.48
CA HIS A 16 0.35 17.82 -7.45
C HIS A 16 -0.32 18.32 -6.14
N THR A 17 0.38 18.18 -5.00
CA THR A 17 -0.04 18.55 -3.63
C THR A 17 -0.01 20.06 -3.34
N THR A 18 -0.74 20.51 -2.31
CA THR A 18 -0.34 21.67 -1.47
C THR A 18 -1.06 21.68 -0.11
N ASP A 19 -0.32 22.15 0.91
CA ASP A 19 -0.63 22.33 2.34
C ASP A 19 0.56 23.18 2.91
N PRO A 20 0.57 23.76 4.14
CA PRO A 20 -0.48 24.15 5.08
C PRO A 20 -0.44 25.69 5.31
N LEU A 21 -0.91 26.21 6.46
CA LEU A 21 -0.20 27.27 7.21
C LEU A 21 -0.65 27.34 8.69
N ASP A 22 0.27 27.78 9.55
CA ASP A 22 0.23 27.75 11.02
C ASP A 22 0.57 29.14 11.58
N LEU A 23 -0.11 29.58 12.65
CA LEU A 23 0.21 30.81 13.40
C LEU A 23 -0.18 30.69 14.88
N THR A 24 0.77 31.01 15.76
CA THR A 24 0.62 31.03 17.23
C THR A 24 0.92 32.42 17.80
N THR A 25 0.24 32.82 18.89
CA THR A 25 0.80 33.68 19.97
C THR A 25 -0.12 33.71 21.21
N SER A 26 0.47 33.52 22.39
CA SER A 26 -0.09 33.80 23.74
C SER A 26 -0.19 35.32 24.00
N GLY A 27 -0.99 35.90 24.91
CA GLY A 27 -1.92 35.38 25.93
C GLY A 27 -2.20 36.50 26.97
N LEU A 28 -3.28 36.40 27.75
CA LEU A 28 -3.84 37.45 28.66
C LEU A 28 -4.80 38.51 28.03
N ASP A 29 -5.46 38.20 26.91
CA ASP A 29 -6.65 38.95 26.44
C ASP A 29 -7.80 37.98 26.14
N VAL A 30 -8.09 37.13 27.13
CA VAL A 30 -8.92 35.93 26.97
C VAL A 30 -10.41 36.31 26.91
N GLY A 31 -10.90 36.53 25.70
CA GLY A 31 -12.33 36.70 25.43
C GLY A 31 -13.15 35.46 25.83
N ALA A 32 -14.47 35.62 25.94
CA ALA A 32 -15.37 34.52 26.30
C ALA A 32 -15.30 33.31 25.33
N GLU A 33 -14.91 33.57 24.08
CA GLU A 33 -14.58 32.56 23.07
C GLU A 33 -13.37 31.71 23.47
N GLN A 34 -12.26 32.34 23.88
CA GLN A 34 -11.06 31.62 24.29
C GLN A 34 -11.23 30.92 25.66
N MET A 35 -12.05 31.45 26.57
CA MET A 35 -12.48 30.70 27.77
C MET A 35 -13.37 29.49 27.43
N HIS A 36 -14.15 29.57 26.34
CA HIS A 36 -14.93 28.45 25.85
C HIS A 36 -14.05 27.39 25.18
N GLU A 37 -13.03 27.79 24.42
CA GLU A 37 -12.00 26.88 23.92
C GLU A 37 -11.23 26.18 25.05
N GLU A 38 -10.85 26.90 26.12
CA GLU A 38 -10.18 26.31 27.28
C GLU A 38 -11.10 25.33 28.03
N PHE A 39 -12.39 25.65 28.17
CA PHE A 39 -13.40 24.72 28.68
C PHE A 39 -13.59 23.49 27.80
N LEU A 40 -13.50 23.62 26.47
CA LEU A 40 -13.54 22.50 25.53
C LEU A 40 -12.23 21.70 25.48
N ALA A 41 -11.11 22.29 25.90
CA ALA A 41 -9.82 21.61 26.03
C ALA A 41 -9.76 20.73 27.29
N ASP A 42 -10.33 21.18 28.42
CA ASP A 42 -10.38 20.43 29.68
C ASP A 42 -11.75 19.75 29.89
N LEU A 43 -11.99 18.68 29.13
CA LEU A 43 -13.19 17.84 29.22
C LEU A 43 -12.89 16.43 29.80
N PRO A 44 -12.43 16.30 31.07
CA PRO A 44 -12.12 15.00 31.67
C PRO A 44 -13.34 14.08 31.78
N HIS A 45 -14.56 14.65 31.74
CA HIS A 45 -15.81 13.90 31.69
C HIS A 45 -16.11 13.25 30.32
N LEU A 46 -15.34 13.56 29.28
CA LEU A 46 -15.40 12.87 27.98
C LEU A 46 -14.23 11.88 27.77
N ASP A 47 -13.33 11.73 28.73
CA ASP A 47 -12.16 10.85 28.58
C ASP A 47 -12.56 9.38 28.43
N GLU A 48 -13.60 8.94 29.15
CA GLU A 48 -14.23 7.62 28.98
C GLU A 48 -14.76 7.43 27.55
N VAL A 49 -15.47 8.43 27.00
CA VAL A 49 -16.03 8.38 25.63
C VAL A 49 -14.91 8.37 24.58
N ARG A 50 -13.84 9.14 24.79
CA ARG A 50 -12.64 9.16 23.92
C ARG A 50 -11.89 7.84 23.96
N SER A 51 -11.75 7.25 25.15
CA SER A 51 -11.14 5.94 25.35
C SER A 51 -11.94 4.84 24.65
N GLU A 52 -13.25 4.75 24.86
CA GLU A 52 -14.10 3.75 24.22
C GLU A 52 -14.20 3.95 22.70
N HIS A 53 -14.25 5.19 22.20
CA HIS A 53 -14.18 5.48 20.77
C HIS A 53 -12.84 5.02 20.16
N THR A 54 -11.73 5.27 20.85
CA THR A 54 -10.40 4.80 20.43
C THR A 54 -10.35 3.27 20.43
N ARG A 55 -10.89 2.61 21.46
CA ARG A 55 -10.97 1.15 21.57
C ARG A 55 -11.78 0.54 20.43
N VAL A 56 -12.96 1.08 20.12
CA VAL A 56 -13.80 0.60 19.00
C VAL A 56 -13.10 0.78 17.66
N ILE A 57 -12.34 1.87 17.46
CA ILE A 57 -11.52 2.06 16.25
C ILE A 57 -10.37 1.04 16.21
N SER A 58 -9.67 0.78 17.31
CA SER A 58 -8.62 -0.24 17.39
C SER A 58 -9.18 -1.64 17.11
N ASP A 59 -10.26 -2.04 17.78
CA ASP A 59 -10.92 -3.35 17.61
C ASP A 59 -11.29 -3.63 16.13
N VAL A 60 -11.65 -2.59 15.37
CA VAL A 60 -11.95 -2.68 13.92
C VAL A 60 -10.70 -2.59 13.04
N SER A 61 -9.69 -1.80 13.42
CA SER A 61 -8.51 -1.52 12.57
C SER A 61 -7.34 -2.48 12.78
N GLU A 62 -7.10 -3.01 13.97
CA GLU A 62 -6.02 -3.96 14.26
C GLU A 62 -6.09 -5.24 13.41
N PRO A 63 -7.25 -5.88 13.18
CA PRO A 63 -7.36 -7.02 12.27
C PRO A 63 -7.03 -6.65 10.82
N ILE A 64 -7.37 -5.43 10.40
CA ILE A 64 -7.11 -4.91 9.06
C ILE A 64 -5.61 -4.62 8.87
N GLU A 65 -4.96 -3.99 9.85
CA GLU A 65 -3.51 -3.77 9.83
C GLU A 65 -2.71 -5.07 9.96
N THR A 66 -3.22 -6.06 10.70
CA THR A 66 -2.66 -7.41 10.74
C THR A 66 -2.77 -8.10 9.39
N ALA A 67 -3.94 -8.04 8.74
CA ALA A 67 -4.14 -8.59 7.39
C ALA A 67 -3.28 -7.88 6.32
N LYS A 68 -3.13 -6.55 6.40
CA LYS A 68 -2.20 -5.76 5.58
C LYS A 68 -0.74 -6.16 5.82
N SER A 69 -0.37 -6.45 7.07
CA SER A 69 0.98 -6.89 7.44
C SER A 69 1.27 -8.29 6.92
N LEU A 70 0.29 -9.20 6.96
CA LEU A 70 0.40 -10.53 6.35
C LEU A 70 0.48 -10.44 4.81
N ALA A 71 -0.28 -9.55 4.19
CA ALA A 71 -0.16 -9.26 2.75
C ALA A 71 1.19 -8.61 2.38
N ARG A 72 1.90 -8.03 3.36
CA ARG A 72 3.28 -7.53 3.23
C ARG A 72 4.34 -8.60 3.45
N ASP A 73 4.02 -9.80 3.93
CA ASP A 73 5.02 -10.87 3.99
C ASP A 73 5.35 -11.39 2.58
N VAL A 74 6.57 -11.91 2.43
CA VAL A 74 7.04 -12.44 1.14
C VAL A 74 6.53 -13.86 0.98
N GLN A 75 5.42 -13.98 0.25
CA GLN A 75 4.73 -15.23 -0.02
C GLN A 75 5.50 -16.09 -1.03
N PRO A 76 5.46 -17.43 -0.94
CA PRO A 76 5.94 -18.31 -1.99
C PRO A 76 5.30 -18.02 -3.35
N LEU A 77 6.10 -18.02 -4.42
CA LEU A 77 5.64 -17.70 -5.78
C LEU A 77 4.57 -18.70 -6.27
N ASP A 78 4.74 -19.98 -5.95
CA ASP A 78 3.79 -21.04 -6.29
C ASP A 78 2.43 -20.87 -5.61
N GLU A 79 2.41 -20.48 -4.33
CA GLU A 79 1.18 -20.20 -3.60
C GLU A 79 0.45 -18.97 -4.18
N MET A 80 1.18 -17.87 -4.43
CA MET A 80 0.63 -16.66 -5.05
C MET A 80 0.07 -16.94 -6.46
N LEU A 81 0.76 -17.76 -7.27
CA LEU A 81 0.26 -18.12 -8.60
C LEU A 81 -0.97 -19.02 -8.51
N ALA A 82 -1.06 -19.92 -7.53
CA ALA A 82 -2.24 -20.73 -7.29
C ALA A 82 -3.47 -19.88 -6.89
N GLU A 83 -3.28 -18.87 -6.02
CA GLU A 83 -4.35 -17.93 -5.63
C GLU A 83 -4.86 -17.09 -6.82
N LEU A 84 -3.95 -16.53 -7.61
CA LEU A 84 -4.28 -15.60 -8.69
C LEU A 84 -4.57 -16.28 -10.03
N GLY A 85 -4.51 -17.62 -10.11
CA GLY A 85 -4.65 -18.37 -11.37
C GLY A 85 -3.52 -18.10 -12.37
N GLY A 86 -2.35 -17.71 -11.88
CA GLY A 86 -1.16 -17.44 -12.67
C GLY A 86 -0.37 -18.69 -13.05
N SER A 87 0.68 -18.51 -13.87
CA SER A 87 1.59 -19.59 -14.29
C SER A 87 3.04 -19.11 -14.41
N LEU A 88 3.99 -20.03 -14.19
CA LEU A 88 5.42 -19.83 -14.40
C LEU A 88 5.88 -20.64 -15.61
N SER A 89 6.46 -19.96 -16.60
CA SER A 89 7.20 -20.51 -17.73
C SER A 89 8.72 -20.35 -17.50
N THR A 90 9.54 -20.85 -18.42
CA THR A 90 11.01 -20.83 -18.30
C THR A 90 11.62 -19.43 -18.25
N ASP A 91 10.95 -18.44 -18.83
CA ASP A 91 11.40 -17.06 -19.04
C ASP A 91 10.33 -16.00 -18.67
N ARG A 92 9.16 -16.45 -18.18
CA ARG A 92 8.01 -15.57 -17.95
C ARG A 92 7.09 -16.04 -16.83
N ILE A 93 6.62 -15.12 -16.00
CA ILE A 93 5.49 -15.32 -15.10
C ILE A 93 4.27 -14.62 -15.71
N SER A 94 3.12 -15.28 -15.72
CA SER A 94 1.85 -14.71 -16.19
C SER A 94 0.82 -14.70 -15.07
N ILE A 95 0.15 -13.58 -14.85
CA ILE A 95 -0.81 -13.35 -13.75
C ILE A 95 -2.07 -12.68 -14.33
N PRO A 96 -3.23 -13.35 -14.36
CA PRO A 96 -4.47 -12.72 -14.79
C PRO A 96 -5.01 -11.79 -13.70
N LEU A 97 -5.35 -10.55 -14.07
CA LEU A 97 -5.83 -9.48 -13.19
C LEU A 97 -7.02 -8.74 -13.86
N PRO A 98 -8.13 -9.42 -14.18
CA PRO A 98 -9.19 -8.89 -15.05
C PRO A 98 -9.88 -7.61 -14.52
N SER A 99 -9.80 -7.38 -13.21
CA SER A 99 -10.37 -6.25 -12.48
C SER A 99 -9.40 -5.10 -12.23
N ALA A 100 -8.10 -5.29 -12.49
CA ALA A 100 -7.07 -4.28 -12.22
C ALA A 100 -7.15 -3.08 -13.16
N ILE A 101 -6.87 -1.90 -12.63
CA ILE A 101 -6.79 -0.65 -13.39
C ILE A 101 -5.36 -0.54 -13.96
N PRO A 102 -5.14 -0.64 -15.28
CA PRO A 102 -3.78 -0.80 -15.82
C PRO A 102 -2.87 0.41 -15.56
N GLY A 103 -3.44 1.61 -15.50
CA GLY A 103 -2.70 2.86 -15.22
C GLY A 103 -2.07 2.90 -13.83
N ASP A 104 -2.65 2.17 -12.88
CA ASP A 104 -2.26 2.19 -11.47
C ASP A 104 -1.49 0.94 -11.05
N LEU A 105 -1.20 0.02 -11.98
CA LEU A 105 -0.33 -1.14 -11.76
C LEU A 105 1.08 -0.67 -11.37
N VAL A 106 1.60 -1.19 -10.26
CA VAL A 106 2.98 -0.97 -9.82
C VAL A 106 3.67 -2.31 -9.66
N VAL A 107 4.82 -2.45 -10.31
CA VAL A 107 5.76 -3.55 -10.09
C VAL A 107 7.04 -2.95 -9.53
N GLU A 108 7.52 -3.47 -8.41
CA GLU A 108 8.81 -3.09 -7.80
C GLU A 108 9.67 -4.33 -7.61
N ARG A 109 10.99 -4.17 -7.67
CA ARG A 109 11.95 -5.24 -7.37
C ARG A 109 12.97 -4.80 -6.31
N LEU A 110 13.38 -5.74 -5.48
CA LEU A 110 14.37 -5.57 -4.43
C LEU A 110 15.37 -6.72 -4.47
N ALA A 111 16.65 -6.41 -4.69
CA ALA A 111 17.72 -7.38 -4.52
C ALA A 111 17.91 -7.72 -3.04
N SER A 112 17.78 -9.00 -2.69
CA SER A 112 18.01 -9.56 -1.35
C SER A 112 19.14 -10.59 -1.37
N LYS A 113 19.65 -10.98 -0.19
CA LYS A 113 20.68 -12.02 -0.04
C LYS A 113 20.21 -13.42 -0.46
N GLN A 114 18.90 -13.62 -0.61
CA GLN A 114 18.27 -14.92 -0.93
C GLN A 114 17.76 -15.00 -2.37
N GLY A 115 17.83 -13.91 -3.15
CA GLY A 115 17.23 -13.79 -4.48
C GLY A 115 16.65 -12.39 -4.69
N GLU A 116 16.03 -12.17 -5.85
CA GLU A 116 15.27 -10.94 -6.12
C GLU A 116 13.83 -11.09 -5.62
N ILE A 117 13.33 -10.08 -4.89
CA ILE A 117 11.96 -10.02 -4.38
C ILE A 117 11.18 -9.05 -5.25
N VAL A 118 10.03 -9.46 -5.75
CA VAL A 118 9.11 -8.62 -6.54
C VAL A 118 7.90 -8.26 -5.68
N ARG A 119 7.48 -6.99 -5.75
CA ARG A 119 6.20 -6.51 -5.23
C ARG A 119 5.30 -6.16 -6.41
N LEU A 120 4.09 -6.70 -6.41
CA LEU A 120 2.99 -6.33 -7.28
C LEU A 120 1.96 -5.54 -6.47
N ILE A 121 1.52 -4.40 -6.99
CA ILE A 121 0.33 -3.66 -6.54
C ILE A 121 -0.59 -3.53 -7.75
N ALA A 122 -1.81 -4.06 -7.64
CA ALA A 122 -2.84 -3.97 -8.66
C ALA A 122 -4.13 -3.38 -8.06
N PRO A 123 -4.31 -2.05 -8.16
CA PRO A 123 -5.50 -1.37 -7.68
C PRO A 123 -6.74 -1.72 -8.51
N GLU A 124 -7.90 -1.71 -7.85
CA GLU A 124 -9.20 -1.98 -8.44
C GLU A 124 -10.20 -0.87 -8.04
N ARG A 125 -11.36 -0.82 -8.70
CA ARG A 125 -12.40 0.18 -8.37
C ARG A 125 -12.90 0.09 -6.92
N PHE A 126 -12.74 -1.07 -6.28
CA PHE A 126 -13.10 -1.33 -4.89
C PHE A 126 -11.97 -2.07 -4.17
N GLY A 127 -10.87 -1.35 -3.90
CA GLY A 127 -9.70 -1.90 -3.21
C GLY A 127 -8.60 -2.32 -4.20
N GLY A 128 -8.21 -3.58 -4.17
CA GLY A 128 -7.15 -4.15 -5.00
C GLY A 128 -6.19 -5.02 -4.21
N ILE A 129 -5.21 -5.60 -4.89
CA ILE A 129 -4.24 -6.52 -4.31
C ILE A 129 -2.85 -5.88 -4.18
N MET A 130 -2.13 -6.28 -3.13
CA MET A 130 -0.69 -6.10 -3.02
C MET A 130 -0.09 -7.42 -2.58
N ARG A 131 0.91 -7.89 -3.34
CA ARG A 131 1.59 -9.17 -3.12
C ARG A 131 3.10 -8.97 -3.18
N GLN A 132 3.82 -9.62 -2.27
CA GLN A 132 5.28 -9.75 -2.34
C GLN A 132 5.66 -11.21 -2.54
N PHE A 133 6.60 -11.49 -3.44
CA PHE A 133 7.07 -12.84 -3.71
C PHE A 133 8.54 -12.85 -4.09
N ALA A 134 9.24 -13.94 -3.78
CA ALA A 134 10.61 -14.16 -4.21
C ALA A 134 10.63 -14.81 -5.61
N LEU A 135 11.51 -14.33 -6.50
CA LEU A 135 11.82 -15.03 -7.74
C LEU A 135 12.63 -16.31 -7.45
N PRO A 136 12.61 -17.30 -8.37
CA PRO A 136 13.50 -18.45 -8.30
C PRO A 136 14.97 -18.01 -8.21
N LYS A 137 15.82 -18.87 -7.62
CA LYS A 137 17.26 -18.59 -7.50
C LYS A 137 17.88 -18.29 -8.87
N ASP A 138 18.80 -17.34 -8.86
CA ASP A 138 19.54 -16.87 -10.03
C ASP A 138 18.66 -16.28 -11.15
N ARG A 139 17.40 -15.92 -10.85
CA ARG A 139 16.50 -15.20 -11.75
C ARG A 139 16.33 -13.74 -11.37
N ALA A 140 16.25 -12.86 -12.38
CA ALA A 140 16.01 -11.42 -12.22
C ALA A 140 14.85 -10.93 -13.10
N LEU A 141 14.04 -10.00 -12.60
CA LEU A 141 12.96 -9.37 -13.36
C LEU A 141 13.54 -8.37 -14.37
N THR A 142 13.37 -8.62 -15.66
CA THR A 142 13.82 -7.71 -16.72
C THR A 142 12.73 -6.74 -17.14
N ARG A 143 11.48 -7.21 -17.27
CA ARG A 143 10.37 -6.44 -17.82
C ARG A 143 9.03 -6.81 -17.20
N ALA A 144 8.12 -5.84 -17.14
CA ALA A 144 6.70 -6.06 -16.89
C ALA A 144 5.90 -5.53 -18.09
N VAL A 145 5.00 -6.35 -18.62
CA VAL A 145 4.16 -6.06 -19.79
C VAL A 145 2.71 -6.37 -19.44
N TRP A 146 1.81 -5.44 -19.73
CA TRP A 146 0.38 -5.63 -19.58
C TRP A 146 -0.28 -5.96 -20.93
N ALA A 147 -1.13 -6.98 -20.98
CA ALA A 147 -1.89 -7.34 -22.18
C ALA A 147 -3.26 -7.95 -21.83
N GLU A 148 -4.36 -7.33 -22.28
CA GLU A 148 -5.72 -7.90 -22.29
C GLU A 148 -6.21 -8.52 -20.96
N GLY A 149 -5.86 -7.91 -19.81
CA GLY A 149 -6.25 -8.43 -18.49
C GLY A 149 -5.21 -9.36 -17.85
N GLU A 150 -4.06 -9.55 -18.48
CA GLU A 150 -2.94 -10.37 -18.01
C GLU A 150 -1.67 -9.53 -17.82
N LEU A 151 -1.06 -9.62 -16.64
CA LEU A 151 0.28 -9.11 -16.37
C LEU A 151 1.31 -10.19 -16.67
N ARG A 152 2.28 -9.86 -17.52
CA ARG A 152 3.39 -10.72 -17.91
C ARG A 152 4.69 -10.14 -17.39
N LEU A 153 5.44 -10.92 -16.62
CA LEU A 153 6.73 -10.55 -16.06
C LEU A 153 7.81 -11.38 -16.75
N GLU A 154 8.71 -10.74 -17.50
CA GLU A 154 9.82 -11.39 -18.19
C GLU A 154 11.00 -11.54 -17.20
N ILE A 155 11.56 -12.75 -17.12
CA ILE A 155 12.65 -13.10 -16.21
C ILE A 155 13.82 -13.74 -16.97
N ILE A 156 15.05 -13.37 -16.60
CA ILE A 156 16.28 -14.02 -17.07
C ILE A 156 16.88 -14.86 -15.96
#